data_AF-A0A4Q3EEI3-F1
#
_entry.id   AF-A0A4Q3EEI3-F1
#
_cell.length_a   1.000
_cell.length_b   1.000
_cell.length_c   1.000
_cell.angle_alpha   90.00
_cell.angle_beta   90.00
_cell.angle_gamma   90.00
#
_symmetry.space_group_name_H-M   'P 1'
#
loop_
_entity.id
_entity.type
_entity.pdbx_description
1 polymer ?
#
loop_
_entity_poly.entity_id
_entity_poly.type
_entity_poly.pdbx_seq_one_letter_code
_entity_poly.pdbx_strand_id
1 'polypeptide(L)'
;MHQLKKMIVNYTEAGWEIVLQRAHGLLAAQLAAQWKKEERPERWTETILAIGEHDDAQTELEQNDLITAQSGPVNFKMKTFELPHCQQMIDFSLSKSQYIALLTAMHINFLHVKEAKTNAEARSFLNELEALRISWRKALNITEQEAETFMLCWNGTMLFRC
;
A
#
# COMPACT_ATOMS: atom_id res chain seq x y z
N MET A 1 -18.99 -9.69 7.45
CA MET A 1 -18.04 -10.37 6.54
C MET A 1 -17.07 -9.30 6.08
N HIS A 2 -15.82 -9.38 6.51
CA HIS A 2 -14.76 -8.47 6.09
C HIS A 2 -14.31 -8.90 4.68
N GLN A 3 -14.24 -7.95 3.74
CA GLN A 3 -13.85 -8.13 2.35
C GLN A 3 -12.33 -7.93 2.19
N LEU A 4 -11.56 -9.01 2.33
CA LEU A 4 -10.10 -8.93 2.37
C LEU A 4 -9.48 -8.66 0.99
N LYS A 5 -8.28 -8.05 0.96
CA LYS A 5 -7.63 -7.60 -0.28
C LYS A 5 -7.31 -8.77 -1.20
N LYS A 6 -7.60 -8.56 -2.48
CA LYS A 6 -7.50 -9.56 -3.54
C LYS A 6 -6.71 -9.02 -4.71
N MET A 7 -6.43 -9.94 -5.59
CA MET A 7 -5.50 -9.90 -6.70
C MET A 7 -5.84 -8.79 -7.70
N ILE A 8 -4.85 -8.36 -8.47
CA ILE A 8 -5.06 -7.56 -9.69
C ILE A 8 -5.56 -8.51 -10.77
N VAL A 9 -6.78 -8.30 -11.24
CA VAL A 9 -7.44 -9.19 -12.21
C VAL A 9 -7.69 -8.45 -13.52
N ASN A 10 -7.16 -8.94 -14.63
CA ASN A 10 -7.59 -8.53 -15.97
C ASN A 10 -8.60 -9.56 -16.49
N TYR A 11 -9.81 -9.10 -16.79
CA TYR A 11 -10.83 -9.93 -17.45
C TYR A 11 -10.60 -9.85 -18.96
N THR A 12 -10.43 -11.00 -19.60
CA THR A 12 -10.19 -11.13 -21.04
C THR A 12 -11.24 -12.04 -21.66
N GLU A 13 -11.34 -12.07 -22.99
CA GLU A 13 -12.23 -13.01 -23.69
C GLU A 13 -11.84 -14.48 -23.45
N ALA A 14 -10.55 -14.76 -23.22
CA ALA A 14 -10.03 -16.11 -23.02
C ALA A 14 -10.02 -16.58 -21.55
N GLY A 15 -10.39 -15.72 -20.60
CA GLY A 15 -10.34 -16.01 -19.17
C GLY A 15 -9.82 -14.85 -18.33
N TRP A 16 -9.04 -15.15 -17.29
CA TRP A 16 -8.54 -14.16 -16.34
C TRP A 16 -7.01 -14.19 -16.23
N GLU A 17 -6.40 -13.02 -16.27
CA GLU A 17 -5.03 -12.85 -15.81
C GLU A 17 -5.07 -12.36 -14.37
N ILE A 18 -4.29 -12.99 -13.50
CA ILE A 18 -4.30 -12.73 -12.07
C ILE A 18 -2.87 -12.43 -11.62
N VAL A 19 -2.66 -11.23 -11.09
CA VAL A 19 -1.41 -10.80 -10.47
C VAL A 19 -1.65 -10.65 -8.97
N LEU A 20 -0.89 -11.40 -8.17
CA LEU A 20 -0.92 -11.24 -6.71
C LEU A 20 -0.32 -9.89 -6.32
N GLN A 21 -0.81 -9.27 -5.25
CA GLN A 21 -0.23 -8.08 -4.66
C GLN A 21 1.25 -8.35 -4.34
N ARG A 22 1.62 -9.44 -3.66
CA ARG A 22 3.07 -9.72 -3.44
C ARG A 22 3.93 -9.73 -4.72
N ALA A 23 3.39 -10.19 -5.85
CA ALA A 23 4.07 -10.16 -7.14
C ALA A 23 4.14 -8.72 -7.72
N HIS A 24 3.09 -7.91 -7.50
CA HIS A 24 3.10 -6.48 -7.79
C HIS A 24 4.22 -5.75 -7.06
N GLY A 25 4.49 -6.17 -5.83
CA GLY A 25 5.34 -5.46 -4.88
C GLY A 25 6.77 -5.77 -5.20
N LEU A 26 7.04 -7.06 -5.47
CA LEU A 26 8.30 -7.50 -6.02
C LEU A 26 8.65 -6.76 -7.32
N LEU A 27 7.72 -6.63 -8.26
CA LEU A 27 7.97 -5.89 -9.49
C LEU A 27 8.21 -4.39 -9.23
N ALA A 28 7.43 -3.76 -8.35
CA ALA A 28 7.63 -2.37 -7.97
C ALA A 28 9.02 -2.15 -7.33
N ALA A 29 9.46 -3.05 -6.45
CA ALA A 29 10.79 -3.02 -5.84
C ALA A 29 11.90 -3.24 -6.88
N GLN A 30 11.70 -4.13 -7.86
CA GLN A 30 12.66 -4.33 -8.95
C GLN A 30 12.82 -3.08 -9.81
N LEU A 31 11.72 -2.38 -10.11
CA LEU A 31 11.76 -1.11 -10.83
C LEU A 31 12.44 -0.02 -10.00
N ALA A 32 12.12 0.07 -8.71
CA ALA A 32 12.78 0.98 -7.79
C ALA A 32 14.28 0.71 -7.71
N ALA A 33 14.71 -0.55 -7.68
CA ALA A 33 16.13 -0.92 -7.66
C ALA A 33 16.94 -0.36 -8.86
N GLN A 34 16.25 -0.02 -9.97
CA GLN A 34 16.85 0.60 -11.15
C GLN A 34 16.86 2.14 -11.14
N TRP A 35 16.35 2.79 -10.08
CA TRP A 35 16.44 4.25 -9.95
C TRP A 35 17.89 4.72 -10.01
N LYS A 36 18.11 5.90 -10.62
CA LYS A 36 19.43 6.52 -10.66
C LYS A 36 19.95 6.77 -9.26
N LYS A 37 21.25 6.61 -9.04
CA LYS A 37 21.83 6.69 -7.69
C LYS A 37 21.59 8.05 -7.04
N GLU A 38 21.56 9.11 -7.84
CA GLU A 38 21.35 10.49 -7.40
C GLU A 38 19.88 10.76 -7.01
N GLU A 39 18.95 9.93 -7.47
CA GLU A 39 17.51 10.02 -7.17
C GLU A 39 17.12 9.13 -5.97
N ARG A 40 18.04 8.34 -5.42
CA ARG A 40 17.77 7.45 -4.28
C ARG A 40 17.78 8.25 -2.97
N PRO A 41 16.78 8.06 -2.10
CA PRO A 41 16.85 8.58 -0.73
C PRO A 41 18.03 7.99 0.04
N GLU A 42 18.43 8.68 1.11
CA GLU A 42 19.46 8.20 2.03
C GLU A 42 19.09 6.83 2.63
N ARG A 43 17.81 6.63 2.97
CA ARG A 43 17.24 5.39 3.53
C ARG A 43 16.87 4.37 2.47
N TRP A 44 17.77 4.11 1.52
CA TRP A 44 17.46 3.39 0.29
C TRP A 44 16.93 1.96 0.53
N THR A 45 17.55 1.23 1.46
CA THR A 45 17.12 -0.13 1.79
C THR A 45 15.70 -0.13 2.36
N GLU A 46 15.41 0.77 3.32
CA GLU A 46 14.06 0.90 3.86
C GLU A 46 13.05 1.33 2.78
N THR A 47 13.43 2.19 1.84
CA THR A 47 12.57 2.57 0.70
C THR A 47 12.23 1.38 -0.19
N ILE A 48 13.21 0.55 -0.56
CA ILE A 48 12.96 -0.67 -1.36
C ILE A 48 12.04 -1.64 -0.62
N LEU A 49 12.26 -1.85 0.67
CA LEU A 49 11.41 -2.71 1.49
C LEU A 49 9.98 -2.15 1.59
N ALA A 50 9.83 -0.86 1.83
CA ALA A 50 8.51 -0.23 1.88
C ALA A 50 7.77 -0.40 0.55
N ILE A 51 8.44 -0.18 -0.59
CA ILE A 51 7.84 -0.38 -1.92
C ILE A 51 7.49 -1.86 -2.15
N GLY A 52 8.37 -2.80 -1.77
CA GLY A 52 8.16 -4.22 -2.01
C GLY A 52 7.01 -4.83 -1.20
N GLU A 53 6.76 -4.29 -0.01
CA GLU A 53 5.95 -4.96 1.01
C GLU A 53 4.67 -4.17 1.41
N HIS A 54 4.38 -3.06 0.73
CA HIS A 54 3.34 -2.11 1.16
C HIS A 54 1.92 -2.68 1.27
N ASP A 55 1.61 -3.74 0.51
CA ASP A 55 0.33 -4.44 0.54
C ASP A 55 0.45 -5.89 1.05
N ASP A 56 1.58 -6.25 1.67
CA ASP A 56 1.92 -7.64 2.04
C ASP A 56 1.38 -8.08 3.42
N ALA A 57 0.34 -7.42 3.92
CA ALA A 57 -0.25 -7.78 5.23
C ALA A 57 -0.97 -9.13 5.25
N GLN A 58 -1.30 -9.69 4.07
CA GLN A 58 -2.10 -10.92 3.97
C GLN A 58 -1.71 -11.75 2.75
N THR A 59 -1.80 -13.08 2.88
CA THR A 59 -1.70 -14.03 1.77
C THR A 59 -3.05 -14.13 1.07
N GLU A 60 -3.20 -13.57 -0.14
CA GLU A 60 -4.48 -13.45 -0.86
C GLU A 60 -5.14 -14.81 -1.10
N LEU A 61 -4.38 -15.83 -1.51
CA LEU A 61 -4.90 -17.16 -1.82
C LEU A 61 -5.37 -17.95 -0.59
N GLU A 62 -5.08 -17.49 0.62
CA GLU A 62 -5.56 -18.09 1.87
C GLU A 62 -6.90 -17.48 2.33
N GLN A 63 -7.42 -16.50 1.59
CA GLN A 63 -8.67 -15.82 1.95
C GLN A 63 -9.90 -16.55 1.39
N ASN A 64 -11.01 -16.49 2.13
CA ASN A 64 -12.23 -17.24 1.80
C ASN A 64 -13.12 -16.57 0.75
N ASP A 65 -12.85 -15.32 0.38
CA ASP A 65 -13.74 -14.48 -0.41
C ASP A 65 -13.23 -14.21 -1.83
N LEU A 66 -12.36 -15.08 -2.38
CA LEU A 66 -11.67 -14.87 -3.65
C LEU A 66 -12.57 -14.79 -4.90
N ILE A 67 -13.83 -15.18 -4.80
CA ILE A 67 -14.78 -15.31 -5.91
C ILE A 67 -15.99 -14.38 -5.69
N THR A 68 -16.39 -13.67 -6.76
CA THR A 68 -17.58 -12.80 -6.79
C THR A 68 -18.87 -13.63 -6.81
N ALA A 69 -20.01 -12.98 -6.58
CA ALA A 69 -21.32 -13.63 -6.75
C ALA A 69 -21.56 -14.16 -8.19
N GLN A 70 -20.84 -13.62 -9.18
CA GLN A 70 -20.88 -14.05 -10.58
C GLN A 70 -19.84 -15.14 -10.90
N SER A 71 -19.24 -15.75 -9.89
CA SER A 71 -18.22 -16.81 -10.05
C SER A 71 -16.92 -16.37 -10.74
N GLY A 72 -16.64 -15.07 -10.82
CA GLY A 72 -15.36 -14.55 -11.29
C GLY A 72 -14.40 -14.27 -10.13
N PRO A 73 -13.08 -14.21 -10.36
CA PRO A 73 -12.13 -13.77 -9.33
C PRO A 73 -12.44 -12.33 -8.94
N VAL A 74 -12.32 -11.99 -7.66
CA VAL A 74 -12.52 -10.61 -7.21
C VAL A 74 -11.28 -9.78 -7.50
N ASN A 75 -11.49 -8.56 -8.00
CA ASN A 75 -10.44 -7.60 -8.30
C ASN A 75 -10.22 -6.64 -7.12
N PHE A 76 -8.98 -6.23 -6.85
CA PHE A 76 -8.64 -5.22 -5.84
C PHE A 76 -9.48 -3.93 -5.95
N LYS A 77 -9.87 -3.51 -7.16
CA LYS A 77 -10.70 -2.31 -7.42
C LYS A 77 -12.09 -2.38 -6.81
N MET A 78 -12.54 -3.57 -6.43
CA MET A 78 -13.83 -3.79 -5.78
C MET A 78 -13.77 -3.60 -4.26
N LYS A 79 -12.58 -3.34 -3.70
CA LYS A 79 -12.37 -3.18 -2.27
C LYS A 79 -12.86 -1.83 -1.75
N THR A 80 -13.35 -1.84 -0.52
CA THR A 80 -13.57 -0.66 0.31
C THR A 80 -12.59 -0.61 1.48
N PHE A 81 -12.47 0.55 2.15
CA PHE A 81 -11.73 0.66 3.41
C PHE A 81 -12.08 -0.46 4.41
N GLU A 82 -11.03 -0.99 5.07
CA GLU A 82 -11.15 -1.97 6.14
C GLU A 82 -10.14 -1.69 7.24
N LEU A 83 -10.63 -1.30 8.41
CA LEU A 83 -9.78 -0.93 9.53
C LEU A 83 -8.79 -2.03 9.95
N PRO A 84 -9.19 -3.31 10.14
CA PRO A 84 -8.26 -4.34 10.62
C PRO A 84 -7.08 -4.56 9.69
N HIS A 85 -7.33 -4.52 8.38
CA HIS A 85 -6.30 -4.68 7.37
C HIS A 85 -5.32 -3.49 7.36
N CYS A 86 -5.85 -2.26 7.44
CA CYS A 86 -5.00 -1.07 7.51
C CYS A 86 -4.15 -1.03 8.78
N GLN A 87 -4.71 -1.44 9.92
CA GLN A 87 -3.95 -1.54 11.17
C GLN A 87 -2.83 -2.58 11.04
N GLN A 88 -3.13 -3.75 10.47
CA GLN A 88 -2.14 -4.81 10.28
C GLN A 88 -0.97 -4.37 9.36
N MET A 89 -1.26 -3.65 8.27
CA MET A 89 -0.21 -3.07 7.41
C MET A 89 0.72 -2.13 8.18
N ILE A 90 0.16 -1.29 9.06
CA ILE A 90 0.93 -0.37 9.90
C ILE A 90 1.75 -1.13 10.94
N ASP A 91 1.16 -2.10 11.64
CA ASP A 91 1.84 -2.89 12.67
C ASP A 91 3.04 -3.66 12.08
N PHE A 92 2.86 -4.30 10.92
CA PHE A 92 3.92 -5.00 10.21
C PHE A 92 5.01 -4.04 9.74
N SER A 93 4.63 -2.91 9.16
CA SER A 93 5.58 -1.88 8.72
C SER A 93 6.40 -1.33 9.88
N LEU A 94 5.74 -1.03 11.00
CA LEU A 94 6.36 -0.47 12.20
C LEU A 94 7.31 -1.46 12.89
N SER A 95 7.00 -2.76 12.85
CA SER A 95 7.90 -3.80 13.35
C SER A 95 9.24 -3.85 12.62
N LYS A 96 9.29 -3.32 11.37
CA LYS A 96 10.51 -3.26 10.55
C LYS A 96 11.23 -1.92 10.70
N SER A 97 10.49 -0.81 10.60
CA SER A 97 11.05 0.55 10.73
C SER A 97 9.96 1.61 10.81
N GLN A 98 10.19 2.67 11.59
CA GLN A 98 9.34 3.87 11.57
C GLN A 98 9.31 4.54 10.19
N TYR A 99 10.39 4.44 9.41
CA TYR A 99 10.42 4.99 8.06
C TYR A 99 9.53 4.19 7.10
N ILE A 100 9.55 2.85 7.20
CA ILE A 100 8.65 1.98 6.42
C ILE A 100 7.19 2.28 6.82
N ALA A 101 6.91 2.35 8.13
CA ALA A 101 5.58 2.71 8.63
C ALA A 101 5.10 4.09 8.14
N LEU A 102 5.99 5.09 8.08
CA LEU A 102 5.68 6.41 7.54
C LEU A 102 5.23 6.31 6.08
N LEU A 103 6.00 5.64 5.23
CA LEU A 103 5.66 5.52 3.81
C LEU A 103 4.40 4.67 3.59
N THR A 104 4.23 3.56 4.33
CA THR A 104 3.00 2.76 4.31
C THR A 104 1.78 3.59 4.74
N ALA A 105 1.89 4.41 5.79
CA ALA A 105 0.80 5.29 6.21
C ALA A 105 0.46 6.35 5.15
N MET A 106 1.45 6.86 4.42
CA MET A 106 1.22 7.75 3.29
C MET A 106 0.50 7.05 2.14
N HIS A 107 0.86 5.80 1.84
CA HIS A 107 0.18 4.97 0.86
C HIS A 107 -1.29 4.68 1.25
N ILE A 108 -1.54 4.27 2.50
CA ILE A 108 -2.90 4.04 3.01
C ILE A 108 -3.76 5.31 2.89
N ASN A 109 -3.19 6.47 3.25
CA ASN A 109 -3.88 7.75 3.08
C ASN A 109 -4.21 8.01 1.61
N PHE A 110 -3.28 7.76 0.69
CA PHE A 110 -3.53 7.90 -0.75
C PHE A 110 -4.71 7.02 -1.23
N LEU A 111 -4.77 5.76 -0.80
CA LEU A 111 -5.85 4.84 -1.18
C LEU A 111 -7.22 5.30 -0.65
N HIS A 112 -7.28 5.72 0.62
CA HIS A 112 -8.55 5.85 1.35
C HIS A 112 -9.01 7.30 1.57
N VAL A 113 -8.24 8.32 1.17
CA VAL A 113 -8.63 9.73 1.35
C VAL A 113 -9.97 10.09 0.70
N LYS A 114 -10.32 9.45 -0.42
CA LYS A 114 -11.63 9.65 -1.06
C LYS A 114 -12.76 9.03 -0.24
N GLU A 115 -12.57 7.81 0.26
CA GLU A 115 -13.56 7.09 1.05
C GLU A 115 -13.79 7.75 2.42
N ALA A 116 -12.76 8.36 3.03
CA ALA A 116 -12.89 9.11 4.28
C ALA A 116 -13.87 10.30 4.20
N LYS A 117 -14.25 10.75 3.00
CA LYS A 117 -15.30 11.77 2.83
C LYS A 117 -16.68 11.25 3.21
N THR A 118 -16.94 9.95 3.04
CA THR A 118 -18.24 9.32 3.27
C THR A 118 -18.22 8.23 4.34
N ASN A 119 -17.05 7.73 4.73
CA ASN A 119 -16.87 6.73 5.76
C ASN A 119 -16.21 7.36 7.02
N ALA A 120 -16.93 7.38 8.14
CA ALA A 120 -16.46 7.96 9.40
C ALA A 120 -15.33 7.15 10.06
N GLU A 121 -15.34 5.81 9.93
CA GLU A 121 -14.29 4.94 10.46
C GLU A 121 -12.97 5.19 9.72
N ALA A 122 -13.02 5.24 8.38
CA ALA A 122 -11.88 5.60 7.56
C ALA A 122 -11.32 6.98 7.93
N ARG A 123 -12.20 7.97 8.14
CA ARG A 123 -11.79 9.33 8.54
C ARG A 123 -11.08 9.35 9.89
N SER A 124 -11.63 8.66 10.90
CA SER A 124 -11.01 8.60 12.24
C SER A 124 -9.61 8.01 12.15
N PHE A 125 -9.50 6.86 11.46
CA PHE A 125 -8.23 6.17 11.32
C PHE A 125 -7.19 6.99 10.55
N LEU A 126 -7.57 7.67 9.45
CA LEU A 126 -6.63 8.53 8.72
C LEU A 126 -6.16 9.73 9.55
N ASN A 127 -7.00 10.28 10.43
CA ASN A 127 -6.59 11.35 11.35
C ASN A 127 -5.60 10.84 12.41
N GLU A 128 -5.80 9.63 12.93
CA GLU A 128 -4.86 8.98 13.86
C GLU A 128 -3.53 8.69 13.16
N LEU A 129 -3.57 8.17 11.92
CA LEU A 129 -2.37 7.99 11.11
C LEU A 129 -1.65 9.31 10.87
N GLU A 130 -2.35 10.41 10.64
CA GLU A 130 -1.69 11.70 10.45
C GLU A 130 -0.89 12.15 11.67
N ALA A 131 -1.45 11.99 12.87
CA ALA A 131 -0.72 12.29 14.10
C ALA A 131 0.55 11.42 14.25
N LEU A 132 0.46 10.14 13.88
CA LEU A 132 1.60 9.22 13.87
C LEU A 132 2.64 9.61 12.82
N ARG A 133 2.24 9.97 11.60
CA ARG A 133 3.15 10.43 10.54
C ARG A 133 3.95 11.65 10.98
N ILE A 134 3.31 12.63 11.62
CA ILE A 134 3.99 13.82 12.17
C ILE A 134 5.01 13.40 13.23
N SER A 135 4.65 12.46 14.11
CA SER A 135 5.54 11.95 15.15
C SER A 135 6.76 11.22 14.58
N TRP A 136 6.55 10.29 13.65
CA TRP A 136 7.63 9.54 13.00
C TRP A 136 8.54 10.43 12.17
N ARG A 137 7.99 11.41 11.43
CA ARG A 137 8.78 12.40 10.70
C ARG A 137 9.73 13.17 11.62
N LYS A 138 9.24 13.62 12.78
CA LYS A 138 10.07 14.30 13.78
C LYS A 138 11.17 13.38 14.31
N ALA A 139 10.83 12.13 14.66
CA ALA A 139 11.80 11.16 15.16
C ALA A 139 12.89 10.81 14.13
N LEU A 140 12.54 10.82 12.84
CA LEU A 140 13.43 10.50 11.73
C LEU A 140 14.18 11.72 11.18
N ASN A 141 13.87 12.94 11.66
CA ASN A 141 14.33 14.22 11.12
C ASN A 141 14.01 14.40 9.62
N ILE A 142 12.78 14.03 9.21
CA ILE A 142 12.32 14.11 7.82
C ILE A 142 11.28 15.23 7.67
N THR A 143 11.52 16.12 6.72
CA THR A 143 10.59 17.19 6.34
C THR A 143 9.39 16.64 5.55
N GLU A 144 8.35 17.45 5.41
CA GLU A 144 7.15 17.08 4.64
C GLU A 144 7.49 16.86 3.19
N GLN A 145 8.24 17.81 2.65
CA GLN A 145 8.64 17.84 1.26
C GLN A 145 9.51 16.63 0.90
N GLU A 146 10.40 16.19 1.79
CA GLU A 146 11.18 14.96 1.58
C GLU A 146 10.27 13.73 1.54
N ALA A 147 9.36 13.59 2.52
CA ALA A 147 8.42 12.48 2.55
C ALA A 147 7.50 12.46 1.30
N GLU A 148 7.00 13.61 0.88
CA GLU A 148 6.19 13.76 -0.34
C GLU A 148 6.98 13.44 -1.61
N THR A 149 8.24 13.86 -1.69
CA THR A 149 9.12 13.53 -2.83
C THR A 149 9.27 12.02 -2.95
N PHE A 150 9.48 11.32 -1.83
CA PHE A 150 9.55 9.86 -1.83
C PHE A 150 8.23 9.22 -2.28
N MET A 151 7.10 9.76 -1.85
CA MET A 151 5.78 9.29 -2.30
C MET A 151 5.51 9.55 -3.78
N LEU A 152 5.99 10.67 -4.34
CA LEU A 152 5.87 10.95 -5.77
C LEU A 152 6.70 9.95 -6.60
N CYS A 153 7.94 9.69 -6.19
CA CYS A 153 8.80 8.69 -6.83
C CYS A 153 8.21 7.27 -6.71
N TRP A 154 7.64 6.94 -5.54
CA TRP A 154 6.89 5.71 -5.31
C TRP A 154 5.72 5.59 -6.28
N ASN A 155 4.83 6.59 -6.33
CA ASN A 155 3.65 6.57 -7.19
C ASN A 155 4.01 6.48 -8.68
N GLY A 156 5.14 7.05 -9.10
CA GLY A 156 5.67 6.90 -10.45
C GLY A 156 6.19 5.50 -10.78
N THR A 157 6.59 4.73 -9.75
CA THR A 157 7.09 3.35 -9.90
C THR A 157 5.96 2.32 -9.88
N MET A 158 4.80 2.68 -9.33
CA MET A 158 3.58 1.88 -9.43
C MET A 158 2.94 2.08 -10.81
N LEU A 159 3.53 1.45 -11.82
CA LEU A 159 3.04 1.42 -13.21
C LEU A 159 1.60 0.90 -13.32
N PHE A 160 1.15 0.14 -12.32
CA PHE A 160 -0.24 -0.26 -12.13
C PHE A 160 -0.86 0.64 -11.07
N ARG A 161 -1.68 1.60 -11.49
CA ARG A 161 -2.44 2.44 -10.55
C ARG A 161 -3.27 1.53 -9.64
N CYS A 162 -2.91 1.49 -8.36
CA CYS A 162 -3.71 0.95 -7.26
C CYS A 162 -4.99 1.77 -7.06
#